data_AF-A0A6A5HJ89-F1
#
_entry.id   AF-A0A6A5HJ89-F1
#
_cell.length_a   1.000
_cell.length_b   1.000
_cell.length_c   1.000
_cell.angle_alpha   90.00
_cell.angle_beta   90.00
_cell.angle_gamma   90.00
#
_symmetry.space_group_name_H-M   'P 1'
#
loop_
_entity.id
_entity.type
_entity.pdbx_description
1 polymer ?
#
loop_
_entity_poly.entity_id
_entity_poly.type
_entity_poly.pdbx_seq_one_letter_code
_entity_poly.pdbx_strand_id
1 'polypeptide(L)'
;MNSIPLQYESLKSVLIHMDANVRFQISRRLPAIRSTEKLVPLRIRKLKLDGVSTEVDNTFYDLGIYRDYEPGVKVPRNVKMYNDSTGFYHDLDEYGFEIYSADSVLDSGDISFQHPNGPPFQIGTDDLTEKNYTEELKCYEKAIYIRTGQLPTGKALEEPDSSAAWGHINEVRLKHAMEMDMNILEVFTDDARSNLAPFEFRRFDRKPPYTCYIQLTIIRNKKTKQIQRYAYNMKLHQAMKRLNTLLFGGRRPAIQAQSVQLPRFGAVLRLPVGFRVKTKQLENGYSLNDWSEGVNVMLDASCFPLNVLKLPISNRERDDFELPIVRDSKELIVYNSDSQFDILPILTTLSNKEVVLAETLRDVPIQSYFGLIENWLNADKPVGTCYSFGIKEEDTAKELLKVIKSRLENTKRTKRCISVVTGNNTKLEVFYVPIKNPRSREQKDFMYDCKWVLKIRIVRL
;
A
#
# COMPACT_ATOMS: atom_id res chain seq x y z
N MET A 1 33.49 -32.92 -21.17
CA MET A 1 32.03 -33.18 -21.21
C MET A 1 31.47 -32.48 -22.44
N ASN A 2 30.93 -33.22 -23.41
CA ASN A 2 30.22 -32.63 -24.55
C ASN A 2 28.81 -32.23 -24.08
N SER A 3 28.64 -30.97 -23.68
CA SER A 3 27.31 -30.44 -23.35
C SER A 3 26.53 -30.23 -24.65
N ILE A 4 25.52 -31.06 -24.91
CA ILE A 4 24.58 -30.81 -26.01
C ILE A 4 23.68 -29.64 -25.59
N PRO A 5 23.67 -28.51 -26.32
CA PRO A 5 22.80 -27.39 -26.00
C PRO A 5 21.33 -27.82 -26.10
N LEU A 6 20.49 -27.29 -25.21
CA LEU A 6 19.05 -27.42 -25.36
C LEU A 6 18.63 -26.82 -26.72
N GLN A 7 17.94 -27.60 -27.53
CA GLN A 7 17.40 -27.12 -28.81
C GLN A 7 16.39 -25.99 -28.58
N TYR A 8 16.31 -25.06 -29.53
CA TYR A 8 15.61 -23.78 -29.39
C TYR A 8 14.13 -23.92 -28.96
N GLU A 9 13.38 -24.82 -29.58
CA GLU A 9 11.96 -25.04 -29.25
C GLU A 9 11.77 -25.73 -27.89
N SER A 10 12.63 -26.70 -27.55
CA SER A 10 12.62 -27.32 -26.23
C SER A 10 12.93 -26.30 -25.13
N LEU A 11 13.88 -25.39 -25.37
CA LEU A 11 14.21 -24.31 -24.43
C LEU A 11 13.01 -23.37 -24.21
N LYS A 12 12.29 -22.97 -25.27
CA LYS A 12 11.07 -22.17 -25.12
C LYS A 12 10.00 -22.87 -24.28
N SER A 13 9.78 -24.15 -24.56
CA SER A 13 8.81 -24.98 -23.85
C SER A 13 9.15 -25.10 -22.36
N VAL A 14 10.43 -25.28 -22.01
CA VAL A 14 10.84 -25.31 -20.60
C VAL A 14 10.65 -23.94 -19.93
N LEU A 15 11.04 -22.85 -20.60
CA LEU A 15 11.01 -21.49 -20.02
C LEU A 15 9.59 -21.00 -19.73
N ILE A 16 8.57 -21.40 -20.50
CA ILE A 16 7.19 -20.93 -20.28
C ILE A 16 6.57 -21.50 -18.99
N HIS A 17 7.07 -22.65 -18.53
CA HIS A 17 6.60 -23.34 -17.33
C HIS A 17 7.49 -23.10 -16.10
N MET A 18 8.58 -22.35 -16.26
CA MET A 18 9.53 -22.06 -15.19
C MET A 18 9.10 -20.85 -14.36
N ASP A 19 9.35 -20.92 -13.05
CA ASP A 19 9.18 -19.80 -12.12
C ASP A 19 9.91 -18.53 -12.63
N ALA A 20 9.23 -17.39 -12.54
CA ALA A 20 9.72 -16.12 -13.06
C ALA A 20 11.04 -15.69 -12.40
N ASN A 21 11.19 -15.91 -11.09
CA ASN A 21 12.38 -15.52 -10.34
C ASN A 21 13.58 -16.41 -10.71
N VAL A 22 13.35 -17.69 -11.03
CA VAL A 22 14.39 -18.58 -11.60
C VAL A 22 14.80 -18.10 -12.99
N ARG A 23 13.84 -17.73 -13.85
CA ARG A 23 14.14 -17.19 -15.19
C ARG A 23 14.99 -15.92 -15.13
N PHE A 24 14.72 -15.01 -14.18
CA PHE A 24 15.55 -13.82 -14.00
C PHE A 24 17.00 -14.17 -13.65
N GLN A 25 17.22 -15.16 -12.76
CA GLN A 25 18.57 -15.59 -12.42
C GLN A 25 19.29 -16.27 -13.61
N ILE A 26 18.58 -17.10 -14.38
CA ILE A 26 19.12 -17.73 -15.59
C ILE A 26 19.50 -16.67 -16.62
N SER A 27 18.60 -15.74 -16.91
CA SER A 27 18.80 -14.66 -17.89
C SER A 27 19.97 -13.75 -17.51
N ARG A 28 20.17 -13.55 -16.19
CA ARG A 28 21.32 -12.82 -15.64
C ARG A 28 22.63 -13.59 -15.77
N ARG A 29 22.65 -14.88 -15.39
CA ARG A 29 23.87 -15.70 -15.31
C ARG A 29 24.30 -16.34 -16.63
N LEU A 30 23.36 -16.55 -17.55
CA LEU A 30 23.57 -17.26 -18.82
C LEU A 30 23.15 -16.37 -20.00
N PRO A 31 24.06 -15.51 -20.52
CA PRO A 31 23.76 -14.60 -21.62
C PRO A 31 23.24 -15.30 -22.88
N ALA A 32 23.69 -16.53 -23.17
CA ALA A 32 23.27 -17.32 -24.33
C ALA A 32 21.77 -17.66 -24.34
N ILE A 33 21.10 -17.72 -23.18
CA ILE A 33 19.67 -18.05 -23.05
C ILE A 33 18.81 -16.77 -22.97
N ARG A 34 19.42 -15.61 -22.67
CA ARG A 34 18.73 -14.34 -22.39
C ARG A 34 17.75 -13.95 -23.49
N SER A 35 18.19 -13.98 -24.75
CA SER A 35 17.34 -13.59 -25.89
C SER A 35 16.10 -14.48 -25.99
N THR A 36 16.26 -15.80 -25.88
CA THR A 36 15.14 -16.75 -25.91
C THR A 36 14.21 -16.56 -24.71
N GLU A 37 14.77 -16.34 -23.51
CA GLU A 37 13.99 -16.07 -22.30
C GLU A 37 13.10 -14.83 -22.41
N LYS A 38 13.60 -13.76 -23.05
CA LYS A 38 12.87 -12.51 -23.23
C LYS A 38 11.82 -12.59 -24.36
N LEU A 39 11.92 -13.55 -25.26
CA LEU A 39 10.91 -13.83 -26.30
C LEU A 39 9.71 -14.63 -25.76
N VAL A 40 9.93 -15.50 -24.77
CA VAL A 40 8.87 -16.33 -24.18
C VAL A 40 8.04 -15.49 -23.19
N PRO A 41 6.69 -15.54 -23.23
CA PRO A 41 5.84 -14.84 -22.27
C PRO A 41 6.24 -15.13 -20.82
N LEU A 42 6.29 -14.07 -20.00
CA LEU A 42 6.48 -14.20 -18.56
C LEU A 42 5.11 -14.29 -17.90
N ARG A 43 4.81 -15.42 -17.27
CA ARG A 43 3.55 -15.67 -16.55
C ARG A 43 3.80 -15.59 -15.05
N ILE A 44 3.07 -14.71 -14.37
CA ILE A 44 3.19 -14.48 -12.93
C ILE A 44 1.79 -14.39 -12.31
N ARG A 45 1.67 -14.84 -11.08
CA ARG A 45 0.46 -14.74 -10.26
C ARG A 45 0.28 -13.33 -9.74
N LYS A 46 1.34 -12.69 -9.24
CA LYS A 46 1.25 -11.35 -8.64
C LYS A 46 2.42 -10.49 -9.09
N LEU A 47 2.12 -9.26 -9.47
CA LEU A 47 3.08 -8.19 -9.62
C LEU A 47 2.71 -7.05 -8.68
N LYS A 48 3.60 -6.64 -7.77
CA LYS A 48 3.46 -5.37 -7.05
C LYS A 48 4.62 -4.47 -7.44
N LEU A 49 4.30 -3.23 -7.78
CA LEU A 49 5.26 -2.21 -8.16
C LEU A 49 5.17 -1.06 -7.15
N ASP A 50 6.33 -0.61 -6.67
CA ASP A 50 6.46 0.50 -5.73
C ASP A 50 7.70 1.34 -6.08
N GLY A 51 7.92 2.46 -5.38
CA GLY A 51 9.02 3.40 -5.69
C GLY A 51 10.42 2.78 -5.58
N VAL A 52 10.67 1.96 -4.54
CA VAL A 52 11.95 1.28 -4.28
C VAL A 52 11.78 -0.20 -3.98
N SER A 53 10.63 -0.78 -4.37
CA SER A 53 10.32 -2.19 -4.18
C SER A 53 9.61 -2.76 -5.40
N THR A 54 9.88 -4.02 -5.71
CA THR A 54 9.14 -4.80 -6.70
C THR A 54 8.93 -6.21 -6.18
N GLU A 55 7.70 -6.69 -6.22
CA GLU A 55 7.35 -8.06 -5.85
C GLU A 55 6.91 -8.83 -7.10
N VAL A 56 7.54 -9.97 -7.32
CA VAL A 56 7.14 -10.93 -8.35
C VAL A 56 6.78 -12.25 -7.67
N ASP A 57 5.50 -12.57 -7.70
CA ASP A 57 4.85 -13.69 -7.02
C ASP A 57 5.01 -13.68 -5.50
N ASN A 58 6.06 -14.34 -4.99
CA ASN A 58 6.37 -14.43 -3.57
C ASN A 58 7.80 -13.93 -3.28
N THR A 59 8.43 -13.25 -4.24
CA THR A 59 9.78 -12.72 -4.12
C THR A 59 9.74 -11.21 -4.13
N PHE A 60 10.22 -10.60 -3.05
CA PHE A 60 10.41 -9.15 -2.93
C PHE A 60 11.83 -8.80 -3.34
N TYR A 61 11.96 -7.71 -4.10
CA TYR A 61 13.21 -7.07 -4.46
C TYR A 61 13.15 -5.64 -3.95
N ASP A 62 13.73 -5.41 -2.77
CA ASP A 62 13.66 -4.12 -2.10
C ASP A 62 15.02 -3.44 -2.11
N LEU A 63 15.03 -2.14 -2.38
CA LEU A 63 16.21 -1.29 -2.31
C LEU A 63 16.12 -0.33 -1.13
N GLY A 64 17.25 -0.08 -0.49
CA GLY A 64 17.40 0.94 0.55
C GLY A 64 18.84 1.33 0.79
N ILE A 65 19.06 2.39 1.55
CA ILE A 65 20.36 2.86 1.99
C ILE A 65 20.77 2.11 3.26
N TYR A 66 21.89 1.39 3.17
CA TYR A 66 22.59 0.86 4.32
C TYR A 66 23.60 1.90 4.80
N ARG A 67 23.55 2.26 6.09
CA ARG A 67 24.49 3.18 6.73
C ARG A 67 25.52 2.39 7.51
N ASP A 68 26.74 2.33 7.00
CA ASP A 68 27.88 1.65 7.61
C ASP A 68 28.62 2.62 8.53
N TYR A 69 28.37 2.52 9.84
CA TYR A 69 28.94 3.43 10.82
C TYR A 69 30.41 3.12 11.08
N GLU A 70 31.18 4.16 11.37
CA GLU A 70 32.59 4.03 11.72
C GLU A 70 32.80 3.11 12.94
N PRO A 71 33.88 2.30 12.97
CA PRO A 71 34.18 1.43 14.10
C PRO A 71 34.24 2.20 15.43
N GLY A 72 33.53 1.69 16.44
CA GLY A 72 33.49 2.31 17.78
C GLY A 72 32.39 3.35 17.99
N VAL A 73 31.69 3.77 16.92
CA VAL A 73 30.52 4.67 17.04
C VAL A 73 29.27 3.86 17.38
N LYS A 74 28.51 4.29 18.38
CA LYS A 74 27.21 3.68 18.73
C LYS A 74 26.24 3.88 17.57
N VAL A 75 25.82 2.80 16.92
CA VAL A 75 24.79 2.83 15.88
C VAL A 75 23.42 3.04 16.55
N PRO A 76 22.65 4.06 16.15
CA PRO A 76 21.32 4.22 16.70
C PRO A 76 20.39 3.05 16.38
N ARG A 77 19.42 2.79 17.27
CA ARG A 77 18.58 1.59 17.19
C ARG A 77 17.68 1.59 15.95
N ASN A 78 17.06 2.72 15.61
CA ASN A 78 16.31 2.86 14.36
C ASN A 78 17.17 2.57 13.13
N VAL A 79 18.40 3.09 13.08
CA VAL A 79 19.33 2.85 11.97
C VAL A 79 19.68 1.38 11.86
N LYS A 80 19.99 0.73 12.99
CA LYS A 80 20.25 -0.71 13.03
C LYS A 80 19.04 -1.50 12.52
N MET A 81 17.82 -1.15 12.96
CA MET A 81 16.58 -1.79 12.51
C MET A 81 16.37 -1.66 10.99
N TYR A 82 16.61 -0.47 10.42
CA TYR A 82 16.56 -0.26 8.97
C TYR A 82 17.63 -1.08 8.24
N ASN A 83 18.88 -1.00 8.70
CA ASN A 83 20.00 -1.76 8.12
C ASN A 83 19.78 -3.28 8.14
N ASP A 84 19.25 -3.80 9.25
CA ASP A 84 18.92 -5.22 9.47
C ASP A 84 17.66 -5.66 8.73
N SER A 85 16.86 -4.74 8.18
CA SER A 85 15.73 -5.00 7.29
C SER A 85 16.14 -4.76 5.83
N THR A 86 15.65 -3.72 5.17
CA THR A 86 15.97 -3.44 3.76
C THR A 86 17.05 -2.35 3.61
N GLY A 87 17.19 -1.48 4.60
CA GLY A 87 17.85 -0.18 4.50
C GLY A 87 16.81 0.95 4.59
N PHE A 88 17.29 2.19 4.65
CA PHE A 88 16.44 3.37 4.63
C PHE A 88 15.92 3.63 3.21
N TYR A 89 14.63 3.93 3.03
CA TYR A 89 13.99 3.92 1.71
C TYR A 89 14.26 5.17 0.85
N HIS A 90 14.99 6.13 1.39
CA HIS A 90 15.25 7.41 0.75
C HIS A 90 16.75 7.66 0.63
N ASP A 91 17.12 8.38 -0.42
CA ASP A 91 18.48 8.89 -0.56
C ASP A 91 18.75 9.91 0.55
N LEU A 92 20.02 10.03 0.96
CA LEU A 92 20.45 11.00 1.97
C LEU A 92 21.36 12.05 1.33
N ASP A 93 21.29 13.29 1.82
CA ASP A 93 22.26 14.34 1.48
C ASP A 93 23.58 14.17 2.24
N GLU A 94 24.50 15.12 2.09
CA GLU A 94 25.83 15.06 2.71
C GLU A 94 25.81 15.18 4.24
N TYR A 95 24.73 15.70 4.81
CA TYR A 95 24.52 15.85 6.25
C TYR A 95 23.59 14.78 6.85
N GLY A 96 22.96 13.96 6.01
CA GLY A 96 22.07 12.89 6.44
C GLY A 96 20.59 13.26 6.45
N PHE A 97 20.19 14.36 5.81
CA PHE A 97 18.78 14.66 5.54
C PHE A 97 18.24 13.80 4.43
N GLU A 98 16.94 13.51 4.52
CA GLU A 98 16.22 12.79 3.48
C GLU A 98 16.12 13.62 2.19
N ILE A 99 16.43 13.01 1.05
CA ILE A 99 16.15 13.56 -0.27
C ILE A 99 14.85 12.93 -0.77
N TYR A 100 13.82 13.75 -0.94
CA TYR A 100 12.51 13.27 -1.33
C TYR A 100 12.46 12.85 -2.80
N SER A 101 11.64 11.83 -3.07
CA SER A 101 11.47 11.32 -4.44
C SER A 101 10.81 12.32 -5.39
N ALA A 102 10.14 13.37 -4.88
CA ALA A 102 9.56 14.43 -5.71
C ALA A 102 10.63 15.18 -6.55
N ASP A 103 11.88 15.16 -6.08
CA ASP A 103 13.00 15.83 -6.75
C ASP A 103 13.67 14.95 -7.81
N SER A 104 13.16 13.74 -8.06
CA SER A 104 13.80 12.78 -8.94
C SER A 104 13.32 12.91 -10.39
N VAL A 105 14.27 13.11 -11.31
CA VAL A 105 14.01 13.25 -12.76
C VAL A 105 13.26 12.02 -13.29
N LEU A 106 12.23 12.23 -14.12
CA LEU A 106 11.50 11.16 -14.81
C LEU A 106 12.26 10.70 -16.05
N ASP A 107 12.58 9.42 -16.12
CA ASP A 107 13.18 8.80 -17.31
C ASP A 107 12.10 8.22 -18.24
N SER A 108 12.45 8.03 -19.51
CA SER A 108 11.58 7.32 -20.46
C SER A 108 11.13 5.96 -19.91
N GLY A 109 9.82 5.72 -19.93
CA GLY A 109 9.18 4.50 -19.42
C GLY A 109 8.82 4.55 -17.93
N ASP A 110 9.17 5.59 -17.19
CA ASP A 110 8.70 5.77 -15.82
C ASP A 110 7.23 6.19 -15.77
N ILE A 111 6.55 5.82 -14.69
CA ILE A 111 5.15 6.20 -14.44
C ILE A 111 5.08 6.90 -13.09
N SER A 112 4.71 8.18 -13.09
CA SER A 112 4.56 8.96 -11.87
C SER A 112 3.17 8.78 -11.27
N PHE A 113 3.14 8.61 -9.94
CA PHE A 113 1.96 8.70 -9.08
C PHE A 113 2.13 9.86 -8.08
N GLN A 114 3.07 10.78 -8.32
CA GLN A 114 3.24 11.97 -7.51
C GLN A 114 2.21 13.02 -7.91
N HIS A 115 1.59 13.67 -6.93
CA HIS A 115 0.62 14.73 -7.18
C HIS A 115 1.34 15.97 -7.73
N PRO A 116 0.96 16.52 -8.90
CA PRO A 116 1.68 17.62 -9.55
C PRO A 116 1.71 18.92 -8.73
N ASN A 117 0.76 19.11 -7.82
CA ASN A 117 0.67 20.26 -6.90
C ASN A 117 0.70 19.88 -5.42
N GLY A 118 1.04 18.62 -5.10
CA GLY A 118 1.12 18.21 -3.71
C GLY A 118 2.39 18.83 -3.16
N PRO A 119 2.36 19.57 -2.03
CA PRO A 119 3.63 19.84 -1.36
C PRO A 119 4.31 18.48 -1.18
N PRO A 120 5.61 18.32 -1.51
CA PRO A 120 6.34 17.16 -1.00
C PRO A 120 6.00 17.08 0.48
N PHE A 121 5.65 15.93 1.06
CA PHE A 121 5.21 15.81 2.46
C PHE A 121 6.11 16.71 3.34
N GLN A 122 5.68 17.95 3.56
CA GLN A 122 6.60 19.00 4.00
C GLN A 122 6.57 18.84 5.50
N ILE A 123 7.56 18.14 6.01
CA ILE A 123 7.84 18.14 7.43
C ILE A 123 8.31 19.58 7.73
N GLY A 124 7.36 20.47 7.99
CA GLY A 124 7.59 21.87 8.36
C GLY A 124 8.57 22.63 7.45
N THR A 125 9.03 23.79 7.94
CA THR A 125 10.37 24.27 7.59
C THR A 125 11.40 23.47 8.38
N ASP A 126 12.65 23.42 7.94
CA ASP A 126 13.74 22.78 8.70
C ASP A 126 13.77 23.25 10.17
N ASP A 127 13.52 24.54 10.41
CA ASP A 127 13.47 25.12 11.76
C ASP A 127 12.32 24.55 12.61
N LEU A 128 11.14 24.36 12.00
CA LEU A 128 9.98 23.80 12.68
C LEU A 128 10.20 22.33 13.01
N THR A 129 10.84 21.60 12.09
CA THR A 129 11.17 20.18 12.23
C THR A 129 12.24 19.96 13.28
N GLU A 130 13.31 20.76 13.27
CA GLU A 130 14.33 20.75 14.30
C GLU A 130 13.70 21.04 15.67
N LYS A 131 12.89 22.12 15.78
CA LYS A 131 12.16 22.43 17.02
C LYS A 131 11.30 21.27 17.48
N ASN A 132 10.59 20.60 16.58
CA ASN A 132 9.73 19.46 16.92
C ASN A 132 10.53 18.33 17.56
N TYR A 133 11.66 17.94 16.96
CA TYR A 133 12.53 16.90 17.51
C TYR A 133 13.23 17.34 18.80
N THR A 134 13.62 18.61 18.92
CA THR A 134 14.17 19.17 20.16
C THR A 134 13.17 19.08 21.31
N GLU A 135 11.93 19.51 21.09
CA GLU A 135 10.89 19.49 22.12
C GLU A 135 10.49 18.06 22.50
N GLU A 136 10.44 17.15 21.51
CA GLU A 136 10.23 15.72 21.77
C GLU A 136 11.34 15.12 22.64
N LEU A 137 12.62 15.41 22.32
CA LEU A 137 13.76 14.96 23.11
C LEU A 137 13.70 15.48 24.56
N LYS A 138 13.41 16.77 24.76
CA LYS A 138 13.27 17.37 26.11
C LYS A 138 12.18 16.68 26.92
N CYS A 139 11.02 16.39 26.32
CA CYS A 139 9.94 15.67 27.00
C CYS A 139 10.38 14.28 27.46
N TYR A 140 11.09 13.52 26.61
CA TYR A 140 11.56 12.18 26.96
C TYR A 140 12.65 12.20 28.03
N GLU A 141 13.63 13.10 27.90
CA GLU A 141 14.69 13.29 28.88
C GLU A 141 14.16 13.70 30.25
N LYS A 142 13.16 14.60 30.27
CA LYS A 142 12.46 14.99 31.50
C LYS A 142 11.69 13.82 32.11
N ALA A 143 11.00 13.01 31.31
CA ALA A 143 10.30 11.82 31.81
C ALA A 143 11.26 10.80 32.44
N ILE A 144 12.41 10.54 31.80
CA ILE A 144 13.45 9.65 32.35
C ILE A 144 13.97 10.20 33.67
N TYR A 145 14.28 11.51 33.73
CA TYR A 145 14.77 12.15 34.95
C TYR A 145 13.76 12.03 36.10
N ILE A 146 12.48 12.34 35.87
CA ILE A 146 11.44 12.25 36.91
C ILE A 146 11.30 10.81 37.43
N ARG A 147 11.44 9.80 36.56
CA ARG A 147 11.24 8.39 36.91
C ARG A 147 12.45 7.74 37.59
N THR A 148 13.66 8.23 37.32
CA THR A 148 14.92 7.56 37.73
C THR A 148 15.82 8.41 38.62
N GLY A 149 15.62 9.73 38.65
CA GLY A 149 16.52 10.70 39.30
C GLY A 149 17.84 10.90 38.57
N GLN A 150 18.04 10.29 37.40
CA GLN A 150 19.30 10.37 36.63
C GLN A 150 19.18 11.38 35.49
N LEU A 151 20.20 12.24 35.36
CA LEU A 151 20.29 13.17 34.23
C LEU A 151 20.68 12.42 32.95
N PRO A 152 19.91 12.55 31.87
CA PRO A 152 20.30 12.00 30.57
C PRO A 152 21.59 12.68 30.09
N THR A 153 22.62 11.90 29.79
CA THR A 153 23.93 12.37 29.28
C THR A 153 24.76 13.31 30.17
N GLY A 154 24.39 13.51 31.44
CA GLY A 154 25.19 14.34 32.37
C GLY A 154 25.24 15.83 32.04
N LYS A 155 24.38 16.30 31.11
CA LYS A 155 24.14 17.73 30.84
C LYS A 155 22.98 18.23 31.72
N ALA A 156 22.84 19.56 31.82
CA ALA A 156 21.68 20.17 32.47
C ALA A 156 20.39 19.79 31.73
N LEU A 157 19.34 19.43 32.48
CA LEU A 157 18.03 19.13 31.90
C LEU A 157 17.43 20.41 31.32
N GLU A 158 17.14 20.41 30.02
CA GLU A 158 16.41 21.50 29.39
C GLU A 158 14.90 21.30 29.55
N GLU A 159 14.20 22.36 29.95
CA GLU A 159 12.75 22.32 30.13
C GLU A 159 12.02 22.42 28.78
N PRO A 160 11.00 21.57 28.52
CA PRO A 160 10.15 21.71 27.35
C PRO A 160 9.44 23.07 27.31
N ASP A 161 9.23 23.61 26.12
CA ASP A 161 8.46 24.83 25.87
C ASP A 161 7.05 24.67 26.44
N SER A 162 6.68 25.57 27.35
CA SER A 162 5.39 25.60 28.05
C SER A 162 4.43 26.65 27.46
N SER A 163 4.81 27.33 26.38
CA SER A 163 4.05 28.44 25.80
C SER A 163 3.07 28.00 24.71
N ALA A 164 1.90 28.65 24.69
CA ALA A 164 0.89 28.56 23.63
C ALA A 164 0.59 27.11 23.17
N ALA A 165 0.55 26.87 21.86
CA ALA A 165 0.26 25.56 21.28
C ALA A 165 1.34 24.49 21.60
N TRP A 166 2.60 24.90 21.74
CA TRP A 166 3.71 24.00 22.07
C TRP A 166 3.60 23.45 23.49
N GLY A 167 3.22 24.30 24.46
CA GLY A 167 2.97 23.88 25.84
C GLY A 167 1.96 22.75 25.94
N HIS A 168 0.83 22.86 25.24
CA HIS A 168 -0.18 21.81 25.23
C HIS A 168 0.33 20.50 24.59
N ILE A 169 1.02 20.59 23.45
CA ILE A 169 1.60 19.41 22.78
C ILE A 169 2.62 18.72 23.68
N ASN A 170 3.49 19.48 24.32
CA ASN A 170 4.55 18.98 25.19
C ASN A 170 4.00 18.39 26.49
N GLU A 171 2.92 18.93 27.05
CA GLU A 171 2.22 18.35 28.18
C GLU A 171 1.67 16.95 27.84
N VAL A 172 1.02 16.82 26.67
CA VAL A 172 0.51 15.53 26.18
C VAL A 172 1.65 14.54 25.93
N ARG A 173 2.74 14.98 25.28
CA ARG A 173 3.94 14.16 25.04
C ARG A 173 4.56 13.66 26.34
N LEU A 174 4.71 14.55 27.32
CA LEU A 174 5.29 14.21 28.62
C LEU A 174 4.41 13.20 29.35
N LYS A 175 3.08 13.40 29.38
CA LYS A 175 2.14 12.45 29.97
C LYS A 175 2.28 11.05 29.33
N HIS A 176 2.30 10.99 28.01
CA HIS A 176 2.48 9.72 27.29
C HIS A 176 3.83 9.07 27.59
N ALA A 177 4.91 9.86 27.66
CA ALA A 177 6.25 9.38 28.02
C ALA A 177 6.32 8.82 29.46
N MET A 178 5.58 9.41 30.40
CA MET A 178 5.49 8.93 31.78
C MET A 178 4.78 7.58 31.90
N GLU A 179 3.79 7.32 31.03
CA GLU A 179 3.01 6.07 31.00
C GLU A 179 3.72 4.95 30.20
N MET A 180 4.74 5.30 29.40
CA MET A 180 5.46 4.38 28.51
C MET A 180 6.41 3.44 29.26
N ASP A 181 6.57 2.20 28.77
CA ASP A 181 7.63 1.29 29.26
C ASP A 181 9.01 1.95 29.12
N MET A 182 9.89 1.78 30.13
CA MET A 182 11.18 2.47 30.17
C MET A 182 12.06 2.11 28.97
N ASN A 183 12.07 0.84 28.56
CA ASN A 183 12.89 0.41 27.42
C ASN A 183 12.39 1.05 26.12
N ILE A 184 11.08 1.25 25.98
CA ILE A 184 10.50 1.91 24.81
C ILE A 184 10.82 3.41 24.84
N LEU A 185 10.73 4.05 26.01
CA LEU A 185 11.08 5.46 26.18
C LEU A 185 12.54 5.74 25.84
N GLU A 186 13.48 4.89 26.29
CA GLU A 186 14.89 4.99 25.93
C GLU A 186 15.12 4.89 24.41
N VAL A 187 14.36 4.04 23.72
CA VAL A 187 14.41 3.92 22.25
C VAL A 187 13.95 5.19 21.57
N PHE A 188 12.79 5.74 21.95
CA PHE A 188 12.31 6.99 21.37
C PHE A 188 13.25 8.17 21.67
N THR A 189 13.89 8.16 22.84
CA THR A 189 14.90 9.16 23.20
C THR A 189 16.12 9.07 22.26
N ASP A 190 16.66 7.87 22.03
CA ASP A 190 17.77 7.65 21.10
C ASP A 190 17.38 7.99 19.64
N ASP A 191 16.13 7.72 19.24
CA ASP A 191 15.61 8.06 17.92
C ASP A 191 15.48 9.58 17.75
N ALA A 192 14.96 10.31 18.75
CA ALA A 192 14.88 11.77 18.74
C ALA A 192 16.28 12.42 18.61
N ARG A 193 17.28 11.92 19.35
CA ARG A 193 18.69 12.34 19.20
C ARG A 193 19.21 12.09 17.78
N SER A 194 18.86 10.94 17.21
CA SER A 194 19.30 10.57 15.86
C SER A 194 18.66 11.43 14.77
N ASN A 195 17.42 11.86 14.97
CA ASN A 195 16.72 12.79 14.07
C ASN A 195 17.28 14.22 14.15
N LEU A 196 17.87 14.61 15.29
CA LEU A 196 18.55 15.90 15.46
C LEU A 196 19.97 15.93 14.86
N ALA A 197 20.64 14.79 14.78
CA ALA A 197 22.04 14.72 14.32
C ALA A 197 22.30 15.39 12.95
N PRO A 198 21.45 15.23 11.90
CA PRO A 198 21.64 15.94 10.63
C PRO A 198 21.70 17.46 10.75
N PHE A 199 20.92 18.05 11.67
CA PHE A 199 20.92 19.49 11.92
C PHE A 199 22.25 19.95 12.53
N GLU A 200 22.80 19.19 13.47
CA GLU A 200 24.14 19.46 14.03
C GLU A 200 25.23 19.33 12.98
N PHE A 201 25.19 18.27 12.17
CA PHE A 201 26.13 18.06 11.07
C PHE A 201 26.13 19.22 10.08
N ARG A 202 24.95 19.69 9.68
CA ARG A 202 24.82 20.88 8.83
C ARG A 202 25.31 22.15 9.51
N ARG A 203 24.94 22.39 10.77
CA ARG A 203 25.31 23.60 11.53
C ARG A 203 26.82 23.75 11.70
N PHE A 204 27.54 22.63 11.84
CA PHE A 204 28.98 22.62 12.05
C PHE A 204 29.79 22.16 10.83
N ASP A 205 29.14 22.00 9.68
CA ASP A 205 29.74 21.50 8.44
C ASP A 205 30.56 20.20 8.64
N ARG A 206 29.95 19.25 9.35
CA ARG A 206 30.56 17.94 9.66
C ARG A 206 29.88 16.85 8.85
N LYS A 207 30.66 15.84 8.47
CA LYS A 207 30.11 14.65 7.82
C LYS A 207 29.51 13.70 8.86
N PRO A 208 28.41 13.01 8.53
CA PRO A 208 27.89 11.94 9.36
C PRO A 208 28.93 10.83 9.56
N PRO A 209 28.92 10.13 10.71
CA PRO A 209 29.91 9.11 11.06
C PRO A 209 29.60 7.75 10.38
N TYR A 210 29.15 7.78 9.13
CA TYR A 210 28.79 6.58 8.37
C TYR A 210 29.00 6.76 6.87
N THR A 211 29.26 5.65 6.19
CA THR A 211 29.27 5.56 4.73
C THR A 211 27.98 4.91 4.23
N CYS A 212 27.36 5.49 3.21
CA CYS A 212 26.15 4.94 2.59
C CYS A 212 26.49 3.88 1.53
N TYR A 213 25.69 2.82 1.50
CA TYR A 213 25.70 1.78 0.46
C TYR A 213 24.27 1.53 -0.04
N ILE A 214 24.12 1.17 -1.32
CA ILE A 214 22.84 0.67 -1.85
C ILE A 214 22.71 -0.79 -1.44
N GLN A 215 21.68 -1.10 -0.65
CA GLN A 215 21.35 -2.44 -0.22
C GLN A 215 20.19 -3.00 -1.06
N LEU A 216 20.44 -4.09 -1.79
CA LEU A 216 19.42 -4.91 -2.41
C LEU A 216 19.08 -6.08 -1.49
N THR A 217 17.84 -6.12 -1.04
CA THR A 217 17.30 -7.18 -0.20
C THR A 217 16.31 -8.01 -1.00
N ILE A 218 16.64 -9.29 -1.22
CA ILE A 218 15.78 -10.24 -1.93
C ILE A 218 15.16 -11.18 -0.91
N ILE A 219 13.83 -11.11 -0.74
CA ILE A 219 13.09 -11.93 0.22
C ILE A 219 12.22 -12.92 -0.54
N ARG A 220 12.53 -14.22 -0.43
CA ARG A 220 11.77 -15.29 -1.07
C ARG A 220 10.85 -15.97 -0.09
N ASN A 221 9.57 -16.12 -0.47
CA ASN A 221 8.54 -16.78 0.32
C ASN A 221 8.43 -16.24 1.76
N LYS A 222 8.77 -14.96 1.98
CA LYS A 222 8.81 -14.30 3.30
C LYS A 222 9.68 -15.03 4.34
N LYS A 223 10.65 -15.86 3.90
CA LYS A 223 11.48 -16.69 4.78
C LYS A 223 12.96 -16.50 4.50
N THR A 224 13.36 -16.64 3.25
CA THR A 224 14.78 -16.58 2.87
C THR A 224 15.12 -15.16 2.48
N LYS A 225 16.05 -14.55 3.22
CA LYS A 225 16.55 -13.20 2.97
C LYS A 225 17.96 -13.28 2.40
N GLN A 226 18.18 -12.66 1.24
CA GLN A 226 19.51 -12.46 0.66
C GLN A 226 19.79 -10.96 0.59
N ILE A 227 20.91 -10.53 1.15
CA ILE A 227 21.35 -9.13 1.13
C ILE A 227 22.57 -9.02 0.21
N GLN A 228 22.57 -8.00 -0.64
CA GLN A 228 23.71 -7.58 -1.44
C GLN A 228 23.90 -6.08 -1.25
N ARG A 229 25.14 -5.64 -1.05
CA ARG A 229 25.47 -4.22 -0.84
C ARG A 229 26.40 -3.75 -1.95
N TYR A 230 26.14 -2.55 -2.44
CA TYR A 230 26.87 -1.92 -3.53
C TYR A 230 27.29 -0.52 -3.09
N ALA A 231 28.46 -0.06 -3.57
CA ALA A 231 28.90 1.31 -3.32
C ALA A 231 27.82 2.30 -3.76
N TYR A 232 27.61 3.36 -2.97
CA TYR A 232 26.66 4.41 -3.30
C TYR A 232 27.20 5.33 -4.39
N ASN A 233 27.04 4.91 -5.64
CA ASN A 233 27.50 5.62 -6.85
C ASN A 233 26.35 6.06 -7.76
N MET A 234 25.11 5.88 -7.32
CA MET A 234 23.89 6.29 -8.00
C MET A 234 22.77 6.45 -6.96
N LYS A 235 21.73 7.22 -7.30
CA LYS A 235 20.56 7.39 -6.43
C LYS A 235 19.68 6.13 -6.44
N LEU A 236 18.85 5.94 -5.40
CA LEU A 236 17.99 4.76 -5.28
C LEU A 236 17.06 4.60 -6.49
N HIS A 237 16.51 5.69 -7.02
CA HIS A 237 15.64 5.64 -8.20
C HIS A 237 16.37 5.12 -9.46
N GLN A 238 17.65 5.45 -9.64
CA GLN A 238 18.48 4.94 -10.73
C GLN A 238 18.78 3.45 -10.55
N ALA A 239 19.07 3.03 -9.31
CA ALA A 239 19.25 1.62 -8.98
C ALA A 239 17.96 0.82 -9.21
N MET A 240 16.80 1.38 -8.85
CA MET A 240 15.49 0.76 -9.08
C MET A 240 15.19 0.61 -10.57
N LYS A 241 15.47 1.65 -11.38
CA LYS A 241 15.35 1.60 -12.84
C LYS A 241 16.21 0.48 -13.44
N ARG A 242 17.47 0.36 -13.00
CA ARG A 242 18.37 -0.72 -13.43
C ARG A 242 17.83 -2.09 -13.04
N LEU A 243 17.36 -2.25 -11.81
CA LEU A 243 16.78 -3.48 -11.29
C LEU A 243 15.56 -3.91 -12.13
N ASN A 244 14.58 -3.03 -12.31
CA ASN A 244 13.38 -3.33 -13.10
C ASN A 244 13.70 -3.57 -14.58
N THR A 245 14.73 -2.91 -15.13
CA THR A 245 15.24 -3.20 -16.47
C THR A 245 15.84 -4.60 -16.57
N LEU A 246 16.56 -5.07 -15.54
CA LEU A 246 17.05 -6.45 -15.50
C LEU A 246 15.91 -7.47 -15.46
N LEU A 247 14.89 -7.24 -14.62
CA LEU A 247 13.75 -8.14 -14.45
C LEU A 247 12.87 -8.19 -15.72
N PHE A 248 12.48 -7.02 -16.24
CA PHE A 248 11.41 -6.89 -17.22
C PHE A 248 11.85 -6.35 -18.58
N GLY A 249 12.99 -5.66 -18.65
CA GLY A 249 13.46 -5.02 -19.88
C GLY A 249 13.78 -6.02 -20.98
N GLY A 250 13.65 -5.57 -22.24
CA GLY A 250 13.94 -6.34 -23.44
C GLY A 250 12.91 -7.41 -23.80
N ARG A 251 11.79 -7.49 -23.07
CA ARG A 251 10.69 -8.43 -23.37
C ARG A 251 9.84 -7.88 -24.51
N ARG A 252 9.61 -8.69 -25.55
CA ARG A 252 8.67 -8.37 -26.64
C ARG A 252 7.20 -8.58 -26.24
N PRO A 253 6.81 -9.75 -25.66
CA PRO A 253 5.44 -9.94 -25.22
C PRO A 253 5.17 -9.17 -23.92
N ALA A 254 3.94 -8.69 -23.76
CA ALA A 254 3.46 -8.17 -22.49
C ALA A 254 3.53 -9.25 -21.40
N ILE A 255 3.89 -8.85 -20.20
CA ILE A 255 3.93 -9.74 -19.02
C ILE A 255 2.49 -10.18 -18.72
N GLN A 256 2.27 -11.47 -18.51
CA GLN A 256 0.96 -12.01 -18.15
C GLN A 256 0.89 -12.13 -16.63
N ALA A 257 0.20 -11.19 -15.98
CA ALA A 257 0.03 -11.16 -14.53
C ALA A 257 -1.43 -11.46 -14.17
N GLN A 258 -1.68 -12.37 -13.22
CA GLN A 258 -3.05 -12.59 -12.74
C GLN A 258 -3.57 -11.37 -11.97
N SER A 259 -2.73 -10.74 -11.13
CA SER A 259 -3.03 -9.48 -10.48
C SER A 259 -1.85 -8.51 -10.50
N VAL A 260 -2.15 -7.23 -10.63
CA VAL A 260 -1.19 -6.11 -10.54
C VAL A 260 -1.60 -5.22 -9.39
N GLN A 261 -0.64 -4.86 -8.54
CA GLN A 261 -0.81 -3.95 -7.42
C GLN A 261 0.09 -2.74 -7.62
N LEU A 262 -0.52 -1.56 -7.65
CA LEU A 262 0.14 -0.26 -7.80
C LEU A 262 0.51 0.33 -6.43
N PRO A 263 1.35 1.38 -6.39
CA PRO A 263 1.76 2.02 -5.14
C PRO A 263 0.57 2.49 -4.30
N ARG A 264 0.76 2.52 -2.98
CA ARG A 264 -0.22 3.06 -2.02
C ARG A 264 -0.03 4.53 -1.66
N PHE A 265 1.11 5.08 -2.04
CA PHE A 265 1.51 6.46 -1.76
C PHE A 265 2.13 7.05 -3.02
N GLY A 266 2.34 8.37 -3.02
CA GLY A 266 3.01 9.04 -4.13
C GLY A 266 4.38 8.44 -4.38
N ALA A 267 4.56 7.85 -5.56
CA ALA A 267 5.79 7.16 -5.94
C ALA A 267 6.01 7.27 -7.46
N VAL A 268 7.24 7.10 -7.90
CA VAL A 268 7.56 6.94 -9.33
C VAL A 268 7.90 5.48 -9.58
N LEU A 269 7.12 4.81 -10.43
CA LEU A 269 7.43 3.47 -10.89
C LEU A 269 8.56 3.53 -11.90
N ARG A 270 9.75 3.08 -11.50
CA ARG A 270 10.95 3.06 -12.33
C ARG A 270 10.95 1.83 -13.25
N LEU A 271 10.36 1.94 -14.43
CA LEU A 271 10.08 0.80 -15.33
C LEU A 271 10.87 0.89 -16.64
N PRO A 272 11.26 -0.24 -17.27
CA PRO A 272 11.95 -0.18 -18.56
C PRO A 272 11.05 0.38 -19.67
N VAL A 273 11.67 0.99 -20.69
CA VAL A 273 10.96 1.43 -21.89
C VAL A 273 10.22 0.26 -22.54
N GLY A 274 8.95 0.48 -22.92
CA GLY A 274 8.09 -0.53 -23.52
C GLY A 274 7.53 -1.57 -22.53
N PHE A 275 7.64 -1.32 -21.23
CA PHE A 275 7.02 -2.16 -20.20
C PHE A 275 5.50 -2.25 -20.42
N ARG A 276 4.99 -3.47 -20.59
CA ARG A 276 3.56 -3.75 -20.78
C ARG A 276 3.13 -4.96 -19.99
N VAL A 277 1.92 -4.91 -19.43
CA VAL A 277 1.32 -5.98 -18.66
C VAL A 277 -0.11 -6.29 -19.13
N LYS A 278 -0.44 -7.57 -19.15
CA LYS A 278 -1.79 -8.11 -19.33
C LYS A 278 -2.28 -8.62 -17.99
N THR A 279 -3.33 -8.00 -17.47
CA THR A 279 -4.00 -8.41 -16.24
C THR A 279 -5.51 -8.27 -16.36
N LYS A 280 -6.22 -9.03 -15.52
CA LYS A 280 -7.66 -8.88 -15.33
C LYS A 280 -8.01 -8.44 -13.91
N GLN A 281 -7.02 -8.32 -13.04
CA GLN A 281 -7.18 -7.84 -11.67
C GLN A 281 -6.17 -6.74 -11.39
N LEU A 282 -6.67 -5.58 -10.96
CA LEU A 282 -5.85 -4.41 -10.67
C LEU A 282 -6.22 -3.88 -9.30
N GLU A 283 -5.21 -3.63 -8.47
CA GLU A 283 -5.35 -2.94 -7.20
C GLU A 283 -4.60 -1.61 -7.30
N ASN A 284 -5.34 -0.52 -7.30
CA ASN A 284 -4.78 0.81 -7.19
C ASN A 284 -4.70 1.17 -5.71
N GLY A 285 -3.51 1.47 -5.21
CA GLY A 285 -3.32 1.85 -3.82
C GLY A 285 -3.50 3.35 -3.54
N TYR A 286 -3.54 4.19 -4.58
CA TYR A 286 -3.39 5.65 -4.47
C TYR A 286 -4.48 6.44 -5.23
N SER A 287 -4.33 7.78 -5.30
CA SER A 287 -4.77 8.63 -6.44
C SER A 287 -5.56 7.98 -7.58
N LEU A 288 -6.86 8.19 -7.79
CA LEU A 288 -7.49 7.96 -9.11
C LEU A 288 -7.54 9.26 -9.92
N ASN A 289 -7.73 10.41 -9.27
CA ASN A 289 -7.50 11.73 -9.88
C ASN A 289 -6.09 11.89 -10.51
N ASP A 290 -5.09 11.15 -10.01
CA ASP A 290 -3.73 11.09 -10.58
C ASP A 290 -3.48 9.81 -11.40
N TRP A 291 -4.54 9.17 -11.92
CA TRP A 291 -4.42 8.01 -12.80
C TRP A 291 -3.69 8.44 -14.08
N SER A 292 -2.37 8.36 -14.03
CA SER A 292 -1.54 8.84 -15.11
C SER A 292 -1.86 8.08 -16.39
N GLU A 293 -1.83 8.79 -17.51
CA GLU A 293 -1.82 8.20 -18.86
C GLU A 293 -0.83 7.03 -18.94
N GLY A 294 0.26 7.08 -18.16
CA GLY A 294 1.22 6.00 -17.98
C GLY A 294 0.62 4.65 -17.56
N VAL A 295 -0.40 4.61 -16.69
CA VAL A 295 -1.05 3.34 -16.32
C VAL A 295 -1.83 2.75 -17.49
N ASN A 296 -2.50 3.61 -18.28
CA ASN A 296 -3.18 3.17 -19.51
C ASN A 296 -2.19 2.67 -20.56
N VAL A 297 -1.00 3.29 -20.67
CA VAL A 297 0.08 2.84 -21.57
C VAL A 297 0.70 1.52 -21.10
N MET A 298 0.82 1.31 -19.79
CA MET A 298 1.34 0.07 -19.20
C MET A 298 0.40 -1.12 -19.42
N LEU A 299 -0.91 -0.89 -19.40
CA LEU A 299 -1.92 -1.94 -19.57
C LEU A 299 -2.21 -2.17 -21.05
N ASP A 300 -2.15 -3.43 -21.48
CA ASP A 300 -2.59 -3.78 -22.83
C ASP A 300 -4.11 -3.56 -22.98
N ALA A 301 -4.57 -3.06 -24.14
CA ALA A 301 -5.99 -2.79 -24.39
C ALA A 301 -6.91 -4.01 -24.12
N SER A 302 -6.39 -5.24 -24.29
CA SER A 302 -7.14 -6.46 -23.96
C SER A 302 -7.43 -6.66 -22.46
N CYS A 303 -6.86 -5.83 -21.57
CA CYS A 303 -7.16 -5.84 -20.15
C CYS A 303 -8.57 -5.37 -19.85
N PHE A 304 -9.12 -4.46 -20.66
CA PHE A 304 -10.39 -3.79 -20.40
C PHE A 304 -11.60 -4.54 -21.00
N PRO A 305 -12.78 -4.50 -20.34
CA PRO A 305 -12.97 -4.11 -18.94
C PRO A 305 -12.27 -5.09 -17.99
N LEU A 306 -11.83 -4.59 -16.83
CA LEU A 306 -11.21 -5.40 -15.79
C LEU A 306 -12.23 -6.37 -15.18
N ASN A 307 -11.78 -7.57 -14.80
CA ASN A 307 -12.64 -8.48 -14.05
C ASN A 307 -12.75 -8.05 -12.58
N VAL A 308 -11.67 -7.54 -11.99
CA VAL A 308 -11.64 -7.03 -10.62
C VAL A 308 -10.82 -5.74 -10.59
N LEU A 309 -11.41 -4.67 -10.07
CA LEU A 309 -10.70 -3.45 -9.72
C LEU A 309 -10.80 -3.25 -8.20
N LYS A 310 -9.66 -3.00 -7.55
CA LYS A 310 -9.60 -2.64 -6.12
C LYS A 310 -9.09 -1.21 -5.98
N LEU A 311 -9.74 -0.38 -5.17
CA LEU A 311 -9.32 1.02 -4.95
C LEU A 311 -9.70 1.56 -3.55
N PRO A 312 -8.94 2.51 -3.00
CA PRO A 312 -9.30 3.20 -1.76
C PRO A 312 -10.43 4.20 -2.02
N ILE A 313 -11.45 4.22 -1.15
CA ILE A 313 -12.24 5.42 -0.93
C ILE A 313 -11.45 6.31 0.02
N SER A 314 -11.20 7.53 -0.43
CA SER A 314 -10.76 8.67 0.38
C SER A 314 -11.69 9.84 0.06
N ASN A 315 -11.48 10.99 0.71
CA ASN A 315 -12.28 12.22 0.65
C ASN A 315 -12.32 12.91 -0.75
N ARG A 316 -12.26 12.13 -1.82
CA ARG A 316 -12.08 12.54 -3.22
C ARG A 316 -13.40 12.73 -3.93
N GLU A 317 -13.32 13.53 -4.98
CA GLU A 317 -14.42 13.97 -5.85
C GLU A 317 -15.17 12.75 -6.42
N ARG A 318 -16.50 12.87 -6.57
CA ARG A 318 -17.35 11.77 -7.07
C ARG A 318 -16.94 11.27 -8.46
N ASP A 319 -16.24 12.11 -9.20
CA ASP A 319 -15.79 11.91 -10.58
C ASP A 319 -14.88 10.69 -10.75
N ASP A 320 -14.16 10.27 -9.70
CA ASP A 320 -13.33 9.05 -9.70
C ASP A 320 -14.14 7.80 -10.08
N PHE A 321 -15.41 7.74 -9.68
CA PHE A 321 -16.30 6.60 -9.96
C PHE A 321 -16.93 6.67 -11.36
N GLU A 322 -16.86 7.81 -12.02
CA GLU A 322 -17.33 7.99 -13.40
C GLU A 322 -16.29 7.55 -14.44
N LEU A 323 -15.02 7.41 -14.01
CA LEU A 323 -13.93 6.94 -14.86
C LEU A 323 -14.28 5.57 -15.51
N PRO A 324 -14.10 5.40 -16.84
CA PRO A 324 -14.48 4.17 -17.54
C PRO A 324 -13.87 2.89 -16.95
N ILE A 325 -12.62 2.96 -16.47
CA ILE A 325 -11.95 1.82 -15.84
C ILE A 325 -12.65 1.36 -14.56
N VAL A 326 -13.25 2.28 -13.80
CA VAL A 326 -14.01 2.00 -12.59
C VAL A 326 -15.40 1.54 -12.97
N ARG A 327 -16.13 2.38 -13.70
CA ARG A 327 -17.52 2.17 -14.11
C ARG A 327 -17.75 0.85 -14.84
N ASP A 328 -16.83 0.49 -15.74
CA ASP A 328 -16.99 -0.67 -16.63
C ASP A 328 -16.39 -1.96 -16.02
N SER A 329 -15.72 -1.88 -14.87
CA SER A 329 -15.18 -3.07 -14.19
C SER A 329 -16.29 -4.01 -13.72
N LYS A 330 -16.07 -5.32 -13.85
CA LYS A 330 -17.10 -6.33 -13.53
C LYS A 330 -17.36 -6.44 -12.02
N GLU A 331 -16.29 -6.45 -11.24
CA GLU A 331 -16.30 -6.46 -9.78
C GLU A 331 -15.44 -5.30 -9.28
N LEU A 332 -16.09 -4.41 -8.53
CA LEU A 332 -15.45 -3.26 -7.90
C LEU A 332 -15.30 -3.54 -6.40
N ILE A 333 -14.07 -3.59 -5.91
CA ILE A 333 -13.76 -3.74 -4.49
C ILE A 333 -13.25 -2.41 -3.98
N VAL A 334 -13.87 -1.91 -2.92
CA VAL A 334 -13.56 -0.60 -2.38
C VAL A 334 -13.28 -0.70 -0.91
N TYR A 335 -12.19 -0.10 -0.44
CA TYR A 335 -11.83 -0.07 0.98
C TYR A 335 -11.87 1.34 1.52
N ASN A 336 -12.46 1.53 2.70
CA ASN A 336 -12.62 2.86 3.28
C ASN A 336 -11.41 3.23 4.13
N SER A 337 -10.64 4.20 3.65
CA SER A 337 -9.46 4.71 4.34
C SER A 337 -9.76 5.91 5.26
N ASP A 338 -10.95 6.51 5.21
CA ASP A 338 -11.30 7.72 5.95
C ASP A 338 -12.44 7.51 6.96
N SER A 339 -12.22 8.01 8.18
CA SER A 339 -13.09 7.84 9.34
C SER A 339 -14.32 8.76 9.36
N GLN A 340 -14.39 9.76 8.47
CA GLN A 340 -15.46 10.78 8.45
C GLN A 340 -16.43 10.66 7.26
N PHE A 341 -16.28 9.64 6.41
CA PHE A 341 -16.93 9.57 5.10
C PHE A 341 -18.27 8.82 5.12
N ASP A 342 -19.37 9.47 4.67
CA ASP A 342 -20.64 8.78 4.37
C ASP A 342 -20.58 8.14 2.98
N ILE A 343 -20.60 6.81 2.97
CA ILE A 343 -20.41 6.03 1.75
C ILE A 343 -21.68 5.88 0.90
N LEU A 344 -22.85 6.20 1.44
CA LEU A 344 -24.12 6.00 0.73
C LEU A 344 -24.28 6.78 -0.57
N PRO A 345 -23.90 8.08 -0.63
CA PRO A 345 -24.06 8.83 -1.87
C PRO A 345 -23.25 8.22 -3.01
N ILE A 346 -22.12 7.57 -2.72
CA ILE A 346 -21.33 6.85 -3.73
C ILE A 346 -22.05 5.56 -4.13
N LEU A 347 -22.39 4.70 -3.17
CA LEU A 347 -22.96 3.38 -3.44
C LEU A 347 -24.23 3.43 -4.30
N THR A 348 -25.04 4.48 -4.14
CA THR A 348 -26.26 4.69 -4.94
C THR A 348 -25.94 4.98 -6.41
N THR A 349 -24.84 5.69 -6.69
CA THR A 349 -24.42 6.11 -8.04
C THR A 349 -23.65 5.05 -8.83
N LEU A 350 -23.04 4.06 -8.18
CA LEU A 350 -22.25 3.04 -8.86
C LEU A 350 -23.07 2.23 -9.88
N SER A 351 -22.46 2.00 -11.04
CA SER A 351 -23.01 1.21 -12.15
C SER A 351 -22.54 -0.25 -12.17
N ASN A 352 -21.55 -0.59 -11.34
CA ASN A 352 -20.95 -1.92 -11.29
C ASN A 352 -21.97 -2.96 -10.85
N LYS A 353 -21.95 -4.14 -11.52
CA LYS A 353 -22.85 -5.25 -11.15
C LYS A 353 -22.46 -5.86 -9.82
N GLU A 354 -21.18 -6.06 -9.56
CA GLU A 354 -20.69 -6.59 -8.29
C GLU A 354 -19.88 -5.50 -7.58
N VAL A 355 -20.30 -5.13 -6.37
CA VAL A 355 -19.58 -4.19 -5.51
C VAL A 355 -19.28 -4.85 -4.17
N VAL A 356 -18.05 -4.72 -3.72
CA VAL A 356 -17.57 -5.25 -2.44
C VAL A 356 -17.04 -4.08 -1.63
N LEU A 357 -17.72 -3.76 -0.53
CA LEU A 357 -17.19 -2.83 0.45
C LEU A 357 -16.27 -3.57 1.42
N ALA A 358 -15.00 -3.61 1.04
CA ALA A 358 -13.88 -4.14 1.80
C ALA A 358 -13.46 -3.18 2.92
N GLU A 359 -12.75 -3.70 3.92
CA GLU A 359 -12.03 -2.97 4.98
C GLU A 359 -12.57 -1.56 5.35
N THR A 360 -13.52 -1.47 6.28
CA THR A 360 -14.05 -0.20 6.79
C THR A 360 -13.55 0.08 8.21
N LEU A 361 -12.90 1.24 8.42
CA LEU A 361 -12.43 1.67 9.74
C LEU A 361 -13.56 1.88 10.77
N ARG A 362 -14.78 2.16 10.31
CA ARG A 362 -15.99 2.27 11.14
C ARG A 362 -17.10 1.37 10.60
N ASP A 363 -17.98 0.95 11.50
CA ASP A 363 -19.19 0.24 11.14
C ASP A 363 -20.13 1.16 10.36
N VAL A 364 -20.66 0.66 9.25
CA VAL A 364 -21.68 1.37 8.47
C VAL A 364 -23.00 1.33 9.26
N PRO A 365 -23.64 2.50 9.53
CA PRO A 365 -24.89 2.53 10.27
C PRO A 365 -26.02 1.74 9.60
N ILE A 366 -26.94 1.18 10.39
CA ILE A 366 -28.11 0.44 9.87
C ILE A 366 -28.96 1.32 8.93
N GLN A 367 -29.12 2.59 9.26
CA GLN A 367 -29.85 3.54 8.42
C GLN A 367 -29.20 3.70 7.05
N SER A 368 -27.88 3.55 6.98
CA SER A 368 -27.16 3.63 5.72
C SER A 368 -27.51 2.45 4.81
N TYR A 369 -27.44 1.22 5.33
CA TYR A 369 -27.89 0.05 4.56
C TYR A 369 -29.35 0.16 4.13
N PHE A 370 -30.23 0.66 5.01
CA PHE A 370 -31.64 0.85 4.70
C PHE A 370 -31.86 1.89 3.60
N GLY A 371 -31.17 3.04 3.65
CA GLY A 371 -31.26 4.08 2.62
C GLY A 371 -30.78 3.58 1.24
N LEU A 372 -29.77 2.71 1.19
CA LEU A 372 -29.35 2.05 -0.06
C LEU A 372 -30.46 1.14 -0.61
N ILE A 373 -31.15 0.39 0.26
CA ILE A 373 -32.26 -0.48 -0.13
C ILE A 373 -33.43 0.35 -0.65
N GLU A 374 -33.81 1.43 0.03
CA GLU A 374 -34.86 2.34 -0.43
C GLU A 374 -34.52 2.95 -1.80
N ASN A 375 -33.26 3.35 -2.00
CA ASN A 375 -32.80 3.84 -3.29
C ASN A 375 -32.98 2.79 -4.40
N TRP A 376 -32.61 1.53 -4.14
CA TRP A 376 -32.74 0.44 -5.12
C TRP A 376 -34.17 0.00 -5.40
N LEU A 377 -35.10 0.20 -4.46
CA LEU A 377 -36.52 -0.06 -4.70
C LEU A 377 -37.15 1.00 -5.59
N ASN A 378 -36.62 2.24 -5.56
CA ASN A 378 -37.05 3.35 -6.41
C ASN A 378 -36.29 3.42 -7.74
N ALA A 379 -35.12 2.78 -7.84
CA ALA A 379 -34.29 2.77 -9.03
C ALA A 379 -34.43 1.44 -9.80
N ASP A 380 -34.40 1.48 -11.15
CA ASP A 380 -34.40 0.27 -11.98
C ASP A 380 -33.00 -0.35 -12.04
N LYS A 381 -32.55 -0.94 -10.93
CA LYS A 381 -31.24 -1.61 -10.85
C LYS A 381 -31.26 -2.92 -11.66
N PRO A 382 -30.24 -3.21 -12.49
CA PRO A 382 -30.20 -4.40 -13.33
C PRO A 382 -30.24 -5.72 -12.54
N VAL A 383 -30.90 -6.73 -13.09
CA VAL A 383 -30.88 -8.09 -12.55
C VAL A 383 -29.44 -8.62 -12.49
N GLY A 384 -29.10 -9.23 -11.36
CA GLY A 384 -27.74 -9.72 -11.08
C GLY A 384 -26.84 -8.69 -10.40
N THR A 385 -27.31 -7.47 -10.15
CA THR A 385 -26.58 -6.52 -9.30
C THR A 385 -26.51 -7.05 -7.87
N CYS A 386 -25.32 -7.05 -7.26
CA CYS A 386 -25.07 -7.57 -5.93
C CYS A 386 -23.98 -6.76 -5.21
N TYR A 387 -24.33 -6.20 -4.04
CA TYR A 387 -23.42 -5.46 -3.19
C TYR A 387 -23.17 -6.26 -1.91
N SER A 388 -21.89 -6.40 -1.54
CA SER A 388 -21.44 -7.18 -0.39
C SER A 388 -20.72 -6.32 0.64
N PHE A 389 -21.03 -6.53 1.91
CA PHE A 389 -20.54 -5.74 3.05
C PHE A 389 -20.06 -6.65 4.19
N GLY A 390 -18.93 -6.32 4.80
CA GLY A 390 -18.46 -6.98 6.02
C GLY A 390 -19.29 -6.58 7.23
N ILE A 391 -19.66 -7.55 8.07
CA ILE A 391 -20.35 -7.33 9.34
C ILE A 391 -19.64 -8.07 10.48
N LYS A 392 -19.35 -7.33 11.56
CA LYS A 392 -18.70 -7.86 12.78
C LYS A 392 -19.67 -8.69 13.62
N GLU A 393 -20.84 -8.15 13.89
CA GLU A 393 -21.84 -8.75 14.80
C GLU A 393 -23.10 -9.20 14.04
N GLU A 394 -23.58 -10.43 14.31
CA GLU A 394 -24.78 -10.95 13.62
C GLU A 394 -26.02 -10.10 13.92
N ASP A 395 -26.05 -9.45 15.08
CA ASP A 395 -27.21 -8.67 15.55
C ASP A 395 -27.44 -7.42 14.71
N THR A 396 -26.39 -6.76 14.20
CA THR A 396 -26.50 -5.67 13.23
C THR A 396 -27.29 -6.11 11.98
N ALA A 397 -26.99 -7.29 11.44
CA ALA A 397 -27.69 -7.82 10.28
C ALA A 397 -29.15 -8.18 10.63
N LYS A 398 -29.40 -8.79 11.80
CA LYS A 398 -30.75 -9.13 12.27
C LYS A 398 -31.61 -7.90 12.48
N GLU A 399 -31.05 -6.82 13.02
CA GLU A 399 -31.70 -5.53 13.22
C GLU A 399 -32.06 -4.88 11.89
N LEU A 400 -31.15 -4.88 10.91
CA LEU A 400 -31.46 -4.43 9.55
C LEU A 400 -32.66 -5.20 8.96
N LEU A 401 -32.70 -6.53 9.08
CA LEU A 401 -33.84 -7.32 8.62
C LEU A 401 -35.15 -6.98 9.38
N LYS A 402 -35.08 -6.55 10.65
CA LYS A 402 -36.25 -6.07 11.42
C LYS A 402 -36.73 -4.72 10.88
N VAL A 403 -35.81 -3.78 10.64
CA VAL A 403 -36.12 -2.45 10.09
C VAL A 403 -36.77 -2.56 8.71
N ILE A 404 -36.22 -3.40 7.82
CA ILE A 404 -36.80 -3.63 6.49
C ILE A 404 -38.22 -4.19 6.62
N LYS A 405 -38.45 -5.15 7.52
CA LYS A 405 -39.77 -5.77 7.72
C LYS A 405 -40.81 -4.81 8.28
N SER A 406 -40.41 -3.86 9.13
CA SER A 406 -41.33 -2.90 9.74
C SER A 406 -41.67 -1.71 8.84
N ARG A 407 -40.76 -1.33 7.93
CA ARG A 407 -40.92 -0.15 7.08
C ARG A 407 -41.40 -0.43 5.66
N LEU A 408 -41.27 -1.68 5.18
CA LEU A 408 -41.66 -2.05 3.81
C LEU A 408 -42.78 -3.08 3.76
N GLU A 409 -43.71 -2.87 2.83
CA GLU A 409 -44.77 -3.80 2.49
C GLU A 409 -44.27 -4.92 1.56
N ASN A 410 -45.06 -5.98 1.34
CA ASN A 410 -44.74 -7.10 0.43
C ASN A 410 -43.41 -7.82 0.70
N THR A 411 -43.03 -7.87 1.97
CA THR A 411 -41.77 -8.48 2.42
C THR A 411 -41.94 -9.92 2.89
N LYS A 412 -41.10 -10.84 2.38
CA LYS A 412 -40.98 -12.21 2.87
C LYS A 412 -39.66 -12.39 3.61
N ARG A 413 -39.74 -12.75 4.91
CA ARG A 413 -38.58 -12.89 5.80
C ARG A 413 -38.36 -14.35 6.22
N THR A 414 -37.10 -14.74 6.28
CA THR A 414 -36.59 -15.98 6.88
C THR A 414 -35.54 -15.64 7.95
N LYS A 415 -34.86 -16.66 8.51
CA LYS A 415 -33.86 -16.47 9.58
C LYS A 415 -32.74 -15.49 9.19
N ARG A 416 -32.20 -15.59 7.97
CA ARG A 416 -31.03 -14.81 7.50
C ARG A 416 -31.23 -14.10 6.17
N CYS A 417 -32.47 -13.97 5.72
CA CYS A 417 -32.81 -13.35 4.45
C CYS A 417 -34.16 -12.66 4.55
N ILE A 418 -34.29 -11.48 3.95
CA ILE A 418 -35.55 -10.83 3.62
C ILE A 418 -35.59 -10.52 2.14
N SER A 419 -36.75 -10.67 1.53
CA SER A 419 -36.99 -10.36 0.13
C SER A 419 -38.15 -9.38 0.00
N VAL A 420 -38.03 -8.45 -0.94
CA VAL A 420 -39.03 -7.44 -1.30
C VAL A 420 -39.35 -7.65 -2.77
N VAL A 421 -40.61 -7.88 -3.11
CA VAL A 421 -41.04 -7.98 -4.51
C VAL A 421 -41.01 -6.58 -5.13
N THR A 422 -40.37 -6.44 -6.29
CA THR A 422 -40.33 -5.19 -7.06
C THR A 422 -41.25 -5.29 -8.27
N GLY A 423 -41.72 -4.15 -8.81
CA GLY A 423 -42.77 -4.12 -9.84
C GLY A 423 -42.42 -4.77 -11.19
N ASN A 424 -41.14 -5.04 -11.47
CA ASN A 424 -40.63 -5.45 -12.78
C ASN A 424 -40.33 -6.97 -12.90
N ASN A 425 -41.14 -7.84 -12.30
CA ASN A 425 -40.87 -9.30 -12.23
C ASN A 425 -39.50 -9.64 -11.59
N THR A 426 -39.11 -8.82 -10.63
CA THR A 426 -37.84 -8.89 -9.91
C THR A 426 -38.12 -8.91 -8.40
N LYS A 427 -37.12 -9.30 -7.62
CA LYS A 427 -37.13 -9.12 -6.18
C LYS A 427 -35.77 -8.66 -5.70
N LEU A 428 -35.78 -7.78 -4.70
CA LEU A 428 -34.60 -7.38 -3.95
C LEU A 428 -34.45 -8.35 -2.78
N GLU A 429 -33.26 -8.95 -2.63
CA GLU A 429 -32.94 -9.84 -1.52
C GLU A 429 -31.81 -9.24 -0.67
N VAL A 430 -32.05 -9.18 0.64
CA VAL A 430 -31.05 -8.82 1.64
C VAL A 430 -30.82 -10.04 2.53
N PHE A 431 -29.62 -10.59 2.49
CA PHE A 431 -29.28 -11.78 3.26
C PHE A 431 -27.85 -11.72 3.78
N TYR A 432 -27.54 -12.51 4.80
CA TYR A 432 -26.20 -12.56 5.35
C TYR A 432 -25.74 -14.00 5.59
N VAL A 433 -24.44 -14.22 5.41
CA VAL A 433 -23.80 -15.54 5.52
C VAL A 433 -22.57 -15.46 6.43
N PRO A 434 -22.25 -16.53 7.18
CA PRO A 434 -21.05 -16.56 8.01
C PRO A 434 -19.81 -16.69 7.13
N ILE A 435 -18.73 -16.01 7.51
CA ILE A 435 -17.40 -16.20 6.90
C ILE A 435 -16.85 -17.53 7.40
N LYS A 436 -16.89 -18.55 6.54
CA LYS A 436 -16.63 -19.95 6.94
C LYS A 436 -15.15 -20.31 7.11
N ASN A 437 -14.22 -19.55 6.54
CA ASN A 437 -12.81 -19.94 6.49
C ASN A 437 -11.86 -18.74 6.68
N PRO A 438 -10.93 -18.80 7.68
CA PRO A 438 -9.79 -17.90 7.93
C PRO A 438 -9.02 -17.39 6.70
N ARG A 439 -9.10 -18.12 5.58
CA ARG A 439 -8.32 -17.89 4.36
C ARG A 439 -9.18 -17.74 3.09
N SER A 440 -10.51 -17.64 3.22
CA SER A 440 -11.37 -17.41 2.06
C SER A 440 -11.06 -16.06 1.41
N ARG A 441 -11.46 -15.91 0.14
CA ARG A 441 -11.43 -14.62 -0.55
C ARG A 441 -12.23 -13.57 0.25
N GLU A 442 -13.40 -13.96 0.74
CA GLU A 442 -14.27 -13.10 1.55
C GLU A 442 -13.56 -12.57 2.81
N GLN A 443 -12.81 -13.40 3.54
CA GLN A 443 -12.08 -12.90 4.72
C GLN A 443 -10.92 -11.97 4.37
N LYS A 444 -10.28 -12.18 3.23
CA LYS A 444 -9.21 -11.27 2.76
C LYS A 444 -9.76 -9.93 2.31
N ASP A 445 -10.99 -9.90 1.81
CA ASP A 445 -11.63 -8.68 1.33
C ASP A 445 -12.33 -7.90 2.49
N PHE A 446 -12.85 -8.55 3.54
CA PHE A 446 -13.67 -7.89 4.59
C PHE A 446 -13.03 -7.71 5.99
N MET A 447 -11.70 -7.74 6.13
CA MET A 447 -10.97 -7.70 7.42
C MET A 447 -11.08 -8.98 8.29
N TYR A 448 -10.14 -9.13 9.23
CA TYR A 448 -10.07 -10.27 10.15
C TYR A 448 -11.16 -10.29 11.23
N ASP A 449 -11.77 -9.15 11.55
CA ASP A 449 -12.75 -9.00 12.63
C ASP A 449 -14.20 -9.18 12.18
N CYS A 450 -14.49 -9.05 10.87
CA CYS A 450 -15.80 -9.40 10.32
C CYS A 450 -16.06 -10.91 10.42
N LYS A 451 -17.26 -11.27 10.90
CA LYS A 451 -17.71 -12.67 11.04
C LYS A 451 -18.77 -13.04 9.99
N TRP A 452 -19.38 -12.03 9.39
CA TRP A 452 -20.51 -12.16 8.47
C TRP A 452 -20.30 -11.31 7.23
N VAL A 453 -20.91 -11.72 6.12
CA VAL A 453 -21.04 -10.91 4.91
C VAL A 453 -22.52 -10.68 4.66
N LEU A 454 -22.94 -9.42 4.66
CA LEU A 454 -24.26 -8.99 4.20
C LEU A 454 -24.22 -8.81 2.69
N LYS A 455 -25.24 -9.30 2.00
CA LYS A 455 -25.42 -9.17 0.55
C LYS A 455 -26.78 -8.57 0.26
N ILE A 456 -26.79 -7.56 -0.60
CA ILE A 456 -27.98 -6.92 -1.16
C ILE A 456 -27.95 -7.18 -2.65
N ARG A 457 -28.96 -7.86 -3.20
CA ARG A 457 -28.97 -8.22 -4.63
C ARG A 457 -30.34 -8.08 -5.29
N ILE A 458 -30.33 -7.85 -6.60
CA ILE A 458 -31.52 -7.91 -7.46
C ILE A 458 -31.53 -9.25 -8.21
N VAL A 459 -32.61 -10.00 -8.09
CA VAL A 459 -32.81 -11.27 -8.80
C VAL A 459 -34.15 -11.29 -9.51
N ARG A 460 -34.26 -12.14 -10.54
CA ARG A 460 -35.55 -12.41 -11.21
C ARG A 460 -36.44 -13.25 -10.30
N LEU A 461 -37.75 -13.00 -10.34
CA LEU A 461 -38.73 -13.81 -9.61
C LEU A 461 -38.81 -15.24 -10.12
#